data_AF-A0A0W1KJI6-F1
#
_entry.id   AF-A0A0W1KJI6-F1
#
_cell.length_a   1.000
_cell.length_b   1.000
_cell.length_c   1.000
_cell.angle_alpha   90.00
_cell.angle_beta   90.00
_cell.angle_gamma   90.00
#
_symmetry.space_group_name_H-M   'P 1'
#
loop_
_entity.id
_entity.type
_entity.pdbx_description
1 polymer ?
#
loop_
_entity_poly.entity_id
_entity_poly.type
_entity_poly.pdbx_seq_one_letter_code
_entity_poly.pdbx_strand_id
1 'polypeptide(L)' 'MEISIGIRNVARELSLDVDLTAHEVSERVEQALAAGAVLSFTDKEGNVVVVPTDALGYVQCKEAEARRVGFGF' A
#
# COMPACT_ATOMS: atom_id res chain seq x y z
N MET A 1 5.95 0.98 -6.84
CA MET A 1 4.48 0.85 -6.98
C MET A 1 3.93 1.49 -5.75
N GLU A 2 3.08 2.49 -5.92
CA GLU A 2 2.57 3.24 -4.78
C GLU A 2 1.31 2.57 -4.25
N ILE A 3 1.28 2.28 -2.96
CA ILE A 3 0.13 1.73 -2.27
C ILE A 3 -0.41 2.78 -1.32
N SER A 4 -1.68 3.13 -1.47
CA SER A 4 -2.44 3.90 -0.49
C SER A 4 -3.26 2.96 0.38
N ILE A 5 -3.07 3.04 1.70
CA ILE A 5 -3.83 2.27 2.69
C ILE A 5 -4.74 3.23 3.45
N GLY A 6 -6.05 2.98 3.38
CA GLY A 6 -7.04 3.65 4.22
C GLY A 6 -7.27 2.87 5.50
N ILE A 7 -7.23 3.56 6.65
CA ILE A 7 -7.51 2.96 7.96
C ILE A 7 -8.89 3.42 8.46
N ARG A 8 -9.70 2.47 8.90
CA ARG A 8 -11.02 2.73 9.51
C ARG A 8 -10.84 3.57 10.76
N ASN A 9 -11.71 4.56 10.94
CA ASN A 9 -11.69 5.51 12.07
C ASN A 9 -10.48 6.47 12.09
N VAL A 10 -9.72 6.58 10.99
CA VAL A 10 -8.62 7.53 10.85
C VAL A 10 -8.85 8.35 9.58
N ALA A 11 -8.76 9.68 9.70
CA ALA A 11 -8.98 10.59 8.56
C ALA A 11 -7.76 10.70 7.62
N ARG A 12 -6.72 9.90 7.84
CA ARG A 12 -5.45 9.94 7.12
C ARG A 12 -5.23 8.62 6.41
N GLU A 13 -4.83 8.70 5.14
CA GLU A 13 -4.30 7.57 4.39
C GLU A 13 -2.78 7.46 4.54
N LEU A 14 -2.24 6.24 4.44
CA LEU A 14 -0.81 5.98 4.38
C LEU A 14 -0.44 5.65 2.94
N SER A 15 0.48 6.42 2.36
CA SER A 15 1.06 6.13 1.05
C SER A 15 2.47 5.57 1.24
N LEU A 16 2.75 4.44 0.60
CA LEU A 16 4.04 3.74 0.64
C LEU A 16 4.41 3.30 -0.79
N ASP A 17 5.65 3.51 -1.19
CA ASP A 17 6.19 2.97 -2.44
C ASP A 17 6.94 1.66 -2.16
N VAL A 18 6.33 0.57 -2.62
CA VAL A 18 6.92 -0.76 -2.50
C VAL A 18 7.43 -1.25 -3.84
N ASP A 19 8.39 -2.17 -3.77
CA ASP A 19 8.89 -2.92 -4.92
C ASP A 19 8.15 -4.27 -5.03
N LEU A 20 6.82 -4.20 -5.06
CA LEU A 20 5.93 -5.37 -5.21
C LEU A 20 4.97 -5.14 -6.37
N THR A 21 4.49 -6.23 -6.95
CA THR A 21 3.44 -6.19 -7.98
C THR A 21 2.04 -6.13 -7.36
N ALA A 22 1.05 -5.60 -8.10
CA ALA A 22 -0.33 -5.49 -7.60
C ALA A 22 -0.93 -6.87 -7.22
N HIS A 23 -0.51 -7.93 -7.90
CA HIS A 23 -0.91 -9.30 -7.59
C HIS A 23 -0.36 -9.75 -6.23
N GLU A 24 0.95 -9.59 -6.00
CA GLU A 24 1.58 -9.96 -4.73
C GLU A 24 1.02 -9.16 -3.55
N VAL A 25 0.68 -7.88 -3.76
CA VAL A 25 0.04 -7.05 -2.74
C VAL A 25 -1.33 -7.61 -2.40
N SER A 26 -2.14 -7.93 -3.41
CA SER A 26 -3.48 -8.51 -3.21
C SER A 26 -3.41 -9.83 -2.46
N GLU A 27 -2.53 -10.75 -2.87
CA GLU A 27 -2.36 -12.03 -2.18
C GLU A 27 -1.92 -11.86 -0.73
N ARG A 28 -0.98 -10.95 -0.45
CA ARG A 28 -0.57 -10.66 0.94
C ARG A 28 -1.70 -10.09 1.79
N VAL A 29 -2.50 -9.19 1.21
CA VAL A 29 -3.69 -8.63 1.87
C VAL A 29 -4.70 -9.72 2.18
N GLU A 30 -5.01 -10.58 1.20
CA GLU A 30 -5.95 -11.70 1.37
C GLU A 30 -5.46 -12.70 2.41
N GLN A 31 -4.18 -13.05 2.39
CA GLN A 31 -3.57 -13.94 3.39
C GLN A 31 -3.63 -13.34 4.80
N ALA A 32 -3.30 -12.05 4.95
CA ALA A 32 -3.37 -11.38 6.24
C ALA A 32 -4.82 -11.30 6.76
N LEU A 33 -5.77 -11.00 5.88
CA LEU A 33 -7.21 -10.97 6.21
C LEU A 33 -7.71 -12.35 6.64
N ALA A 34 -7.34 -13.40 5.91
CA ALA A 34 -7.72 -14.78 6.24
C ALA A 34 -7.12 -15.26 7.56
N ALA A 35 -5.87 -14.86 7.85
CA ALA A 35 -5.20 -15.18 9.10
C ALA A 35 -5.65 -14.32 10.29
N GLY A 36 -6.38 -13.21 10.07
CA GLY A 36 -6.67 -12.21 11.09
C GLY A 36 -5.40 -11.56 11.66
N ALA A 37 -4.34 -11.53 10.86
CA ALA A 37 -3.00 -11.08 11.27
C ALA A 37 -2.76 -9.62 10.87
N VAL A 38 -1.63 -9.06 11.27
CA VAL A 38 -1.21 -7.73 10.82
C VAL A 38 -0.64 -7.80 9.41
N LEU A 39 -0.93 -6.79 8.60
CA LEU A 39 -0.36 -6.59 7.28
C LEU A 39 0.90 -5.72 7.42
N SER A 40 2.06 -6.27 7.06
CA SER A 40 3.34 -5.55 7.11
C SER A 40 3.89 -5.34 5.70
N PHE A 41 4.17 -4.09 5.34
CA PHE A 41 4.88 -3.73 4.11
C PHE A 41 6.18 -3.02 4.44
N THR A 42 7.19 -3.26 3.61
CA THR A 42 8.46 -2.55 3.67
C THR A 42 8.57 -1.67 2.44
N ASP A 43 8.69 -0.37 2.66
CA ASP A 43 8.93 0.63 1.62
C ASP A 43 10.38 0.54 1.10
N LYS A 44 10.65 1.14 -0.06
CA LYS A 44 12.01 1.22 -0.64
C LYS A 44 13.02 1.96 0.23
N GLU A 45 12.57 2.90 1.07
CA GLU A 45 13.43 3.56 2.06
C GLU A 45 13.76 2.67 3.28
N GLY A 46 13.24 1.44 3.33
CA GLY A 46 13.42 0.53 4.47
C GLY A 46 12.46 0.81 5.63
N ASN A 47 11.48 1.68 5.43
CA ASN A 47 10.43 1.93 6.40
C ASN A 47 9.47 0.74 6.46
N VAL A 48 9.27 0.18 7.65
CA VAL A 48 8.31 -0.91 7.87
C VAL A 48 7.01 -0.34 8.37
N VAL A 49 5.95 -0.52 7.60
CA VAL A 49 4.58 -0.11 7.95
C VAL A 49 3.81 -1.36 8.33
N VAL A 50 3.23 -1.36 9.53
CA VAL A 50 2.41 -2.46 10.04
C VAL A 50 1.00 -1.95 10.29
N VAL A 51 0.01 -2.58 9.67
CA VAL A 51 -1.40 -2.21 9.77
C VAL A 51 -2.21 -3.43 10.20
N PRO A 52 -2.96 -3.37 11.31
CA PRO A 52 -3.86 -4.45 11.69
C PRO A 52 -5.01 -4.59 10.70
N THR A 53 -5.33 -5.82 10.31
CA THR A 53 -6.38 -6.12 9.31
C THR A 53 -7.77 -5.71 9.76
N ASP A 54 -8.05 -5.68 11.07
CA ASP A 54 -9.32 -5.20 11.62
C ASP A 54 -9.56 -3.70 11.34
N ALA A 55 -8.50 -2.91 11.37
CA ALA A 55 -8.55 -1.48 11.10
C ALA A 55 -8.43 -1.14 9.61
N LEU A 56 -8.26 -2.13 8.74
CA LEU A 56 -8.06 -1.89 7.31
C LEU A 56 -9.39 -1.49 6.66
N GLY A 57 -9.41 -0.32 6.03
CA GLY A 57 -10.55 0.19 5.28
C GLY A 57 -10.47 -0.21 3.82
N TYR A 58 -9.34 0.11 3.18
CA TYR A 58 -9.06 -0.28 1.80
C TYR A 58 -7.55 -0.28 1.54
N VAL A 59 -7.14 -1.02 0.51
CA VAL A 59 -5.80 -0.97 -0.07
C VAL A 59 -5.95 -0.62 -1.54
N GLN A 60 -5.30 0.46 -1.97
CA GLN A 60 -5.30 0.90 -3.35
C GLN A 60 -3.88 0.81 -3.90
N CYS A 61 -3.69 -0.02 -4.93
CA CYS A 61 -2.44 -0.12 -5.67
C CYS A 61 -2.49 0.84 -6.87
N LYS A 62 -1.61 1.83 -6.90
CA LYS A 62 -1.37 2.67 -8.08
C LYS A 62 -0.06 2.26 -8.71
N GLU A 63 -0.10 1.98 -10.01
CA GLU A 63 1.12 1.93 -10.78
C GLU A 63 1.76 3.31 -10.73
N ALA A 64 3.04 3.37 -10.32
CA ALA A 64 3.75 4.63 -10.20
C ALA A 64 3.85 5.25 -11.61
N GLU A 65 2.93 6.15 -11.93
CA GLU A 65 2.91 6.83 -13.20
C GLU A 65 4.20 7.63 -13.31
N ALA A 66 5.11 7.19 -14.17
CA ALA A 66 6.34 7.89 -14.46
C ALA A 66 5.95 9.31 -14.92
N ARG A 67 6.17 10.31 -14.05
CA ARG A 67 5.90 11.73 -14.35
C ARG A 67 6.52 12.05 -15.70
N ARG A 68 5.69 12.15 -16.74
CA ARG A 68 6.10 12.68 -18.03
C ARG A 68 6.26 14.18 -17.83
N VAL A 69 7.45 14.61 -17.48
CA VAL A 69 7.80 16.04 -17.43
C VAL A 69 7.62 16.61 -18.83
N GLY A 70 6.48 17.26 -19.05
CA GLY A 70 6.19 18.01 -20.26
C GLY A 70 6.98 19.30 -20.25
N PHE A 71 8.22 19.26 -20.75
CA PHE A 71 8.89 20.47 -21.22
C PHE A 71 8.30 20.81 -22.59
N GLY A 72 7.16 21.50 -22.59
CA GLY A 72 6.61 22.15 -23.78
C GLY A 72 7.08 23.60 -23.82
N PHE A 73 8.04 23.87 -24.71
CA PHE A 73 8.26 25.20 -25.30
C PHE A 73 7.81 25.13 -26.76
#